data_AF-A0A964D6Q4-F1
#
_entry.id   AF-A0A964D6Q4-F1
#
_cell.length_a   1.000
_cell.length_b   1.000
_cell.length_c   1.000
_cell.angle_alpha   90.00
_cell.angle_beta   90.00
_cell.angle_gamma   90.00
#
_symmetry.space_group_name_H-M   'P 1'
#
loop_
_entity.id
_entity.type
_entity.pdbx_description
1 polymer ?
#
loop_
_entity_poly.entity_id
_entity_poly.type
_entity_poly.pdbx_seq_one_letter_code
_entity_poly.pdbx_strand_id
1 'polypeptide(L)'
;MLNKIFNLIIALMIFVVLFTALDDSIQIWHGKEDSIPVTVNTLAGPGSGGIFTDYIFSFEVLSLLLLAALIGSLYVARKEA
;
A
#
# COMPACT_ATOMS: atom_id res chain seq x y z
N MET A 1 -21.11 19.23 6.01
CA MET A 1 -20.37 18.53 7.10
C MET A 1 -20.27 17.03 6.87
N LEU A 2 -21.33 16.40 6.35
CA LEU A 2 -21.36 14.96 6.05
C LEU A 2 -20.20 14.48 5.15
N ASN A 3 -19.85 15.21 4.08
CA ASN A 3 -18.72 14.86 3.21
C ASN A 3 -17.36 14.87 3.94
N LYS A 4 -17.17 15.77 4.91
CA LYS A 4 -15.91 15.82 5.70
C LYS A 4 -15.81 14.61 6.62
N ILE A 5 -16.92 14.19 7.22
CA ILE A 5 -17.01 12.99 8.07
C ILE A 5 -16.77 11.74 7.23
N PHE A 6 -17.36 11.66 6.03
CA PHE A 6 -17.17 10.53 5.13
C PHE A 6 -15.71 10.41 4.66
N ASN A 7 -15.07 11.52 4.29
CA ASN A 7 -13.65 11.54 3.93
C ASN A 7 -12.74 11.13 5.11
N LEU A 8 -13.08 11.55 6.33
CA LEU A 8 -12.36 11.16 7.54
C LEU A 8 -12.46 9.64 7.79
N ILE A 9 -13.64 9.06 7.62
CA ILE A 9 -13.85 7.61 7.78
C ILE A 9 -13.05 6.82 6.75
N ILE A 10 -13.02 7.28 5.49
CA ILE A 10 -12.21 6.66 4.44
C ILE A 10 -10.71 6.74 4.78
N ALA A 11 -10.23 7.90 5.22
CA ALA A 11 -8.84 8.07 5.64
C ALA A 11 -8.49 7.16 6.82
N LEU A 12 -9.39 7.02 7.79
CA LEU A 12 -9.23 6.13 8.93
C LEU A 12 -9.19 4.66 8.50
N MET A 13 -10.07 4.24 7.58
CA MET A 13 -10.05 2.88 7.05
C MET A 13 -8.74 2.57 6.32
N ILE A 14 -8.25 3.47 5.47
CA ILE A 14 -6.98 3.29 4.77
C ILE A 14 -5.83 3.21 5.78
N PHE A 15 -5.85 4.07 6.82
CA PHE A 15 -4.85 4.04 7.88
C PHE A 15 -4.86 2.71 8.65
N VAL A 16 -6.04 2.19 9.01
CA VAL A 16 -6.16 0.89 9.69
C VAL A 16 -5.61 -0.24 8.82
N VAL A 17 -5.97 -0.29 7.54
CA VAL A 17 -5.49 -1.33 6.61
C VAL A 17 -3.96 -1.30 6.50
N LEU A 18 -3.37 -0.10 6.35
CA LEU A 18 -1.92 0.06 6.30
C LEU A 18 -1.26 -0.39 7.61
N PHE A 19 -1.84 -0.03 8.76
CA PHE A 19 -1.29 -0.39 10.07
C PHE A 19 -1.35 -1.90 10.30
N THR A 20 -2.45 -2.56 9.95
CA THR A 20 -2.58 -4.02 10.05
C THR A 20 -1.62 -4.77 9.13
N ALA A 21 -1.36 -4.25 7.93
CA ALA A 21 -0.40 -4.85 7.00
C ALA A 21 1.04 -4.73 7.52
N LEU A 22 1.37 -3.63 8.19
CA LEU A 22 2.68 -3.43 8.82
C LEU A 22 2.86 -4.30 10.06
N ASP A 23 1.83 -4.45 10.91
CA ASP A 23 1.89 -5.27 12.12
C ASP A 23 2.10 -6.76 11.79
N ASP A 24 1.38 -7.28 10.79
CA ASP A 24 1.56 -8.65 10.31
C ASP A 24 2.97 -8.86 9.73
N SER A 25 3.51 -7.84 9.04
CA SER A 25 4.90 -7.84 8.58
C SER A 25 5.91 -7.81 9.73
N ILE A 26 5.61 -7.25 10.90
CA ILE A 26 6.54 -7.29 12.04
C ILE A 26 6.53 -8.69 12.66
N GLN A 27 5.36 -9.31 12.80
CA GLN A 27 5.23 -10.67 13.34
C GLN A 27 5.87 -11.74 12.46
N ILE A 28 5.72 -11.65 11.14
CA ILE A 28 6.29 -12.62 10.18
C ILE A 28 7.84 -12.62 10.18
N TRP A 29 8.44 -11.47 10.52
CA TRP A 29 9.88 -11.21 10.43
C TRP A 29 10.58 -11.17 11.80
N HIS A 30 9.83 -11.09 12.91
CA HIS A 30 10.40 -11.17 14.26
C HIS A 30 10.98 -12.57 14.53
N GLY A 31 12.28 -12.65 14.80
CA GLY A 31 12.96 -13.87 15.25
C GLY A 31 13.36 -14.87 14.17
N LYS A 32 13.26 -14.53 12.88
CA LYS A 32 13.88 -15.31 11.79
C LYS A 32 15.30 -14.81 11.55
N GLU A 33 16.30 -15.63 11.89
CA GLU A 33 17.71 -15.36 11.57
C GLU A 33 17.98 -15.45 10.06
N ASP A 34 17.17 -16.23 9.33
CA ASP A 34 17.24 -16.34 7.89
C ASP A 34 16.21 -15.42 7.22
N SER A 35 16.70 -14.42 6.47
CA SER A 35 15.88 -13.66 5.54
C SER A 35 15.32 -14.62 4.50
N ILE A 36 14.00 -14.75 4.36
CA ILE A 36 13.43 -15.47 3.23
C ILE A 36 13.81 -14.68 1.96
N PRO A 37 14.66 -15.22 1.06
CA PRO A 37 15.09 -14.47 -0.10
C PRO A 37 13.91 -14.34 -1.06
N VAL A 38 13.22 -13.21 -0.99
CA VAL A 38 12.23 -12.81 -1.98
C VAL A 38 13.00 -12.42 -3.24
N THR A 39 13.04 -13.32 -4.21
CA THR A 39 13.71 -13.11 -5.50
C THR A 39 12.72 -12.52 -6.51
N VAL A 40 13.26 -11.90 -7.57
CA VAL A 40 12.42 -11.44 -8.70
C VAL A 40 11.57 -12.60 -9.25
N ASN A 41 12.10 -13.82 -9.27
CA ASN A 41 11.35 -14.99 -9.68
C ASN A 41 10.15 -15.25 -8.75
N THR A 42 10.27 -15.09 -7.43
CA THR A 42 9.12 -15.24 -6.53
C THR A 42 8.06 -14.12 -6.64
N LEU A 43 8.44 -12.94 -7.14
CA LEU A 43 7.52 -11.79 -7.28
C LEU A 43 6.89 -11.68 -8.67
N ALA A 44 7.60 -12.13 -9.70
CA ALA A 44 7.32 -11.86 -11.10
C ALA A 44 7.64 -13.04 -12.05
N GLY A 45 8.08 -14.18 -11.51
CA GLY A 45 8.47 -15.35 -12.30
C GLY A 45 7.28 -16.17 -12.79
N PRO A 46 7.43 -16.90 -13.90
CA PRO A 46 6.39 -17.78 -14.44
C PRO A 46 6.09 -18.94 -13.47
N GLY A 47 4.82 -19.14 -13.14
CA GLY A 47 4.35 -20.23 -12.27
C GLY A 47 4.41 -19.95 -10.76
N SER A 48 4.96 -18.81 -10.36
CA SER A 48 4.91 -18.30 -8.99
C SER A 48 3.83 -17.22 -8.88
N GLY A 49 2.88 -17.44 -7.97
CA GLY A 49 1.93 -16.40 -7.57
C GLY A 49 2.66 -15.18 -7.03
N GLY A 50 2.31 -13.99 -7.52
CA GLY A 50 3.09 -12.77 -7.29
C GLY A 50 2.33 -11.50 -7.68
N ILE A 51 2.95 -10.34 -7.45
CA ILE A 51 2.30 -9.04 -7.64
C ILE A 51 1.94 -8.74 -9.10
N PHE A 52 2.62 -9.38 -10.04
CA PHE A 52 2.39 -9.22 -11.49
C PHE A 52 1.57 -10.34 -12.10
N THR A 53 1.18 -11.35 -11.31
CA THR A 53 0.36 -12.48 -11.76
C THR A 53 -0.98 -12.47 -11.03
N ASP A 54 -0.99 -12.85 -9.75
CA ASP A 54 -2.21 -12.99 -8.94
C ASP A 54 -2.79 -11.65 -8.49
N TYR A 55 -1.94 -10.63 -8.31
CA TYR A 55 -2.32 -9.34 -7.73
C TYR A 55 -2.11 -8.15 -8.66
N ILE A 56 -2.06 -8.37 -9.98
CA ILE A 56 -1.80 -7.32 -10.97
C ILE A 56 -2.81 -6.16 -10.86
N PHE A 57 -4.08 -6.48 -10.62
CA PHE A 57 -5.12 -5.46 -10.46
C PHE A 57 -4.92 -4.65 -9.18
N SER A 58 -4.64 -5.31 -8.06
CA SER A 58 -4.36 -4.64 -6.78
C SER A 58 -3.12 -3.74 -6.86
N PHE A 59 -2.09 -4.18 -7.59
CA PHE A 59 -0.89 -3.38 -7.85
C PHE A 59 -1.20 -2.10 -8.63
N GLU A 60 -2.00 -2.21 -9.68
CA GLU A 60 -2.41 -1.05 -10.50
C GLU A 60 -3.28 -0.05 -9.70
N VAL A 61 -4.20 -0.55 -8.88
CA VAL A 61 -5.02 0.32 -8.01
C VAL A 61 -4.13 1.06 -7.00
N LEU A 62 -3.13 0.39 -6.44
CA LEU A 62 -2.20 1.01 -5.49
C LEU A 62 -1.33 2.08 -6.16
N SER A 63 -0.89 1.88 -7.40
CA SER A 63 -0.13 2.88 -8.15
C SER A 63 -0.97 4.14 -8.43
N LEU A 64 -2.24 3.98 -8.80
CA LEU A 64 -3.19 5.09 -8.98
C LEU A 64 -3.48 5.82 -7.67
N LEU A 65 -3.61 5.08 -6.56
CA LEU A 65 -3.79 5.66 -5.23
C LEU A 65 -2.58 6.52 -4.83
N LEU A 66 -1.36 6.03 -5.04
CA LEU A 66 -0.14 6.78 -4.76
C LEU A 66 -0.03 8.03 -5.65
N LEU A 67 -0.43 7.94 -6.92
CA LEU A 67 -0.47 9.09 -7.82
C LEU A 67 -1.47 10.15 -7.33
N ALA A 68 -2.67 9.74 -6.93
CA ALA A 68 -3.67 10.63 -6.36
C ALA A 68 -3.19 11.28 -5.05
N ALA A 69 -2.51 10.50 -4.19
CA ALA A 69 -1.91 11.01 -2.97
C ALA A 69 -0.81 12.04 -3.25
N LEU A 70 0.03 11.81 -4.26
CA LEU A 70 1.05 12.77 -4.69
C LEU A 70 0.42 14.08 -5.16
N ILE A 71 -0.58 14.02 -6.05
CA ILE A 71 -1.29 15.20 -6.55
C ILE A 71 -1.96 15.95 -5.39
N GLY A 72 -2.63 15.22 -4.49
CA GLY A 72 -3.29 15.79 -3.32
C GLY A 72 -2.30 16.45 -2.37
N SER A 73 -1.17 15.81 -2.10
CA SER A 73 -0.11 16.36 -1.24
C SER A 73 0.49 17.64 -1.85
N LEU A 74 0.70 17.67 -3.16
CA LEU A 74 1.22 18.84 -3.86
C LEU A 74 0.21 19.98 -3.87
N TYR A 75 -1.08 19.68 -4.04
CA TYR A 75 -2.14 20.69 -3.91
C TYR A 75 -2.21 21.28 -2.51
N VAL A 76 -2.12 20.46 -1.46
CA VAL A 76 -2.11 20.93 -0.06
C VAL A 76 -0.83 21.70 0.27
N ALA A 77 0.32 21.24 -0.23
CA ALA A 77 1.62 21.89 -0.01
C ALA A 77 1.78 23.18 -0.83
N ARG A 78 1.00 23.35 -1.90
CA ARG A 78 0.98 24.58 -2.70
C ARG A 78 0.29 25.67 -1.87
N LYS A 79 1.10 26.37 -1.08
CA LYS A 79 0.72 27.65 -0.48
C LYS A 79 0.28 28.59 -1.62
N GLU A 80 -0.93 29.13 -1.54
CA GLU A 80 -1.34 30.24 -2.39
C GLU A 80 -0.29 31.35 -2.24
N ALA A 81 0.47 31.58 -3.31
CA ALA A 81 1.33 32.74 -3.47
C ALA A 81 0.55 33.82 -4.20
#